data_AF-A0A832F410-F1
#
_entry.id   AF-A0A832F410-F1
#
_cell.length_a   1.000
_cell.length_b   1.000
_cell.length_c   1.000
_cell.angle_alpha   90.00
_cell.angle_beta   90.00
_cell.angle_gamma   90.00
#
_symmetry.space_group_name_H-M   'P 1'
#
loop_
_entity.id
_entity.type
_entity.pdbx_description
1 polymer ?
#
loop_
_entity_poly.entity_id
_entity_poly.type
_entity_poly.pdbx_seq_one_letter_code
_entity_poly.pdbx_strand_id
1 'polypeptide(L)'
;MLFSTPPAPVDVTNRGERNPVYKDASIPAAPSAAISTGNGATPRPSSASARPPGAGVIRKAVTADVVAIQQLINGFAEQDLMLHRSLSELYENVRDFYVVEEDRGVVGCAALHVTWKDLAELKSLAVAEHAQGRGYGRALIRACMDE
;
A
#
# COMPACT_ATOMS: atom_id res chain seq x y z
N MET A 1 34.28 -37.11 -13.40
CA MET A 1 33.57 -35.86 -13.06
C MET A 1 32.08 -36.14 -13.15
N LEU A 2 31.37 -36.08 -12.02
CA LEU A 2 29.95 -36.40 -11.89
C LEU A 2 29.11 -35.19 -12.30
N PHE A 3 28.27 -35.33 -13.34
CA PHE A 3 27.20 -34.38 -13.62
C PHE A 3 25.90 -34.92 -13.00
N SER A 4 25.33 -34.13 -12.09
CA SER A 4 24.07 -34.38 -11.38
C SER A 4 22.91 -34.43 -12.36
N THR A 5 22.10 -35.48 -12.31
CA THR A 5 20.80 -35.55 -12.99
C THR A 5 19.78 -34.62 -12.31
N PRO A 6 18.80 -34.05 -13.05
CA PRO A 6 17.73 -33.25 -12.47
C PRO A 6 16.70 -34.13 -11.72
N PRO A 7 16.05 -33.63 -10.65
CA PRO A 7 15.04 -34.38 -9.92
C PRO A 7 13.73 -34.54 -10.72
N ALA A 8 13.06 -35.68 -10.52
CA ALA A 8 11.79 -36.04 -11.15
C ALA A 8 10.62 -35.13 -10.70
N PRO A 9 9.59 -34.94 -11.56
CA PRO A 9 8.43 -34.10 -11.23
C PRO A 9 7.58 -34.70 -10.11
N VAL A 10 7.12 -33.83 -9.20
CA VAL A 10 6.18 -34.17 -8.13
C VAL A 10 4.76 -34.30 -8.70
N ASP A 11 4.11 -35.43 -8.42
CA ASP A 11 2.76 -35.76 -8.86
C ASP A 11 1.71 -34.99 -8.05
N VAL A 12 1.04 -34.01 -8.67
CA VAL A 12 -0.09 -33.26 -8.09
C VAL A 12 -1.40 -33.98 -8.42
N THR A 13 -1.59 -35.16 -7.85
CA THR A 13 -2.89 -35.85 -7.85
C THR A 13 -3.41 -36.04 -6.43
N ASN A 14 -3.67 -34.95 -5.72
CA ASN A 14 -4.55 -35.00 -4.55
C ASN A 14 -5.98 -34.60 -4.94
N ARG A 15 -6.73 -35.61 -5.37
CA ARG A 15 -8.20 -35.55 -5.45
C ARG A 15 -8.76 -35.56 -4.04
N GLY A 16 -9.36 -34.43 -3.68
CA GLY A 16 -10.66 -34.40 -3.01
C GLY A 16 -10.66 -34.38 -1.50
N GLU A 17 -10.62 -33.18 -0.92
CA GLU A 17 -11.47 -32.83 0.22
C GLU A 17 -12.06 -31.43 0.01
N ARG A 18 -13.38 -31.37 -0.08
CA ARG A 18 -14.18 -30.16 -0.26
C ARG A 18 -14.24 -29.43 1.09
N ASN A 19 -13.68 -28.23 1.19
CA ASN A 19 -13.82 -27.40 2.38
C ASN A 19 -15.28 -26.89 2.49
N PRO A 20 -16.07 -27.26 3.52
CA PRO A 20 -17.52 -27.09 3.54
C PRO A 20 -17.99 -25.72 4.09
N VAL A 21 -17.09 -24.76 4.26
CA VAL A 21 -17.31 -23.60 5.15
C VAL A 21 -18.20 -22.50 4.55
N TYR A 22 -18.44 -22.46 3.24
CA TYR A 22 -19.23 -21.40 2.61
C TYR A 22 -20.54 -21.93 2.04
N LYS A 23 -21.57 -22.10 2.89
CA LYS A 23 -22.91 -22.44 2.39
C LYS A 23 -24.13 -21.70 2.94
N ASP A 24 -24.02 -20.81 3.93
CA ASP A 24 -25.23 -20.16 4.49
C ASP A 24 -25.04 -18.69 4.92
N ALA A 25 -24.42 -17.86 4.08
CA ALA A 25 -24.41 -16.42 4.29
C ALA A 25 -25.26 -15.71 3.22
N SER A 26 -26.55 -15.54 3.52
CA SER A 26 -27.43 -14.61 2.80
C SER A 26 -26.93 -13.17 3.02
N ILE A 27 -26.57 -12.47 1.94
CA ILE A 27 -26.17 -11.06 1.96
C ILE A 27 -27.44 -10.18 2.02
N PRO A 28 -27.64 -9.31 3.02
CA PRO A 28 -28.75 -8.35 3.00
C PRO A 28 -28.45 -7.17 2.07
N ALA A 29 -29.49 -6.72 1.34
CA ALA A 29 -29.44 -5.59 0.41
C ALA A 29 -29.26 -4.23 1.13
N ALA A 30 -28.43 -3.36 0.57
CA ALA A 30 -28.21 -2.00 1.07
C ALA A 30 -29.44 -1.09 0.80
N PRO A 31 -29.78 -0.17 1.72
CA PRO A 31 -30.90 0.75 1.53
C PRO A 31 -30.54 1.89 0.56
N SER A 32 -31.50 2.20 -0.33
CA SER A 32 -31.45 3.30 -1.29
C SER A 32 -31.66 4.64 -0.58
N ALA A 33 -30.71 5.58 -0.74
CA ALA A 33 -30.82 6.94 -0.24
C ALA A 33 -30.75 7.96 -1.38
N ALA A 34 -31.62 8.96 -1.26
CA ALA A 34 -32.12 9.88 -2.26
C ALA A 34 -31.07 10.81 -2.90
N ILE A 35 -31.33 11.17 -4.16
CA ILE A 35 -30.61 12.15 -4.96
C ILE A 35 -31.14 13.54 -4.58
N SER A 36 -30.28 14.43 -4.10
CA SER A 36 -30.60 15.86 -3.92
C SER A 36 -29.70 16.72 -4.80
N THR A 37 -30.33 17.43 -5.73
CA THR A 37 -29.75 18.42 -6.64
C THR A 37 -29.29 19.67 -5.89
N GLY A 38 -28.11 20.21 -6.23
CA GLY A 38 -27.66 21.52 -5.76
C GLY A 38 -26.31 21.93 -6.35
N ASN A 39 -26.35 22.72 -7.43
CA ASN A 39 -25.19 23.43 -7.99
C ASN A 39 -24.84 24.64 -7.11
N GLY A 40 -23.54 24.84 -6.82
CA GLY A 40 -23.02 26.07 -6.22
C GLY A 40 -21.54 25.96 -5.89
N ALA A 41 -20.70 26.67 -6.63
CA ALA A 41 -19.24 26.61 -6.59
C ALA A 41 -18.64 26.80 -5.19
N THR A 42 -17.73 25.90 -4.79
CA THR A 42 -16.84 26.12 -3.64
C THR A 42 -15.48 26.63 -4.13
N PRO A 43 -14.90 27.64 -3.45
CA PRO A 43 -13.65 28.26 -3.86
C PRO A 43 -12.47 27.28 -3.69
N ARG A 44 -11.45 27.45 -4.54
CA ARG A 44 -10.17 26.73 -4.42
C ARG A 44 -9.54 27.06 -3.05
N PRO A 45 -9.21 26.08 -2.19
CA PRO A 45 -8.41 26.37 -1.02
C PRO A 45 -6.94 26.56 -1.44
N SER A 46 -6.58 27.80 -1.75
CA SER A 46 -5.22 28.30 -1.63
C SER A 46 -4.99 28.76 -0.19
N SER A 47 -4.32 27.93 0.62
CA SER A 47 -3.42 28.35 1.71
C SER A 47 -3.08 27.14 2.57
N ALA A 48 -1.79 26.89 2.73
CA ALA A 48 -1.23 25.96 3.70
C ALA A 48 -1.94 26.08 5.06
N SER A 49 -2.69 25.05 5.43
CA SER A 49 -3.28 24.94 6.76
C SER A 49 -2.15 24.70 7.75
N ALA A 50 -1.88 25.67 8.62
CA ALA A 50 -0.92 25.58 9.71
C ALA A 50 -1.20 24.30 10.53
N ARG A 51 -0.38 23.28 10.31
CA ARG A 51 -0.48 21.98 10.96
C ARG A 51 0.33 22.03 12.26
N PRO A 52 -0.15 21.45 13.36
CA PRO A 52 0.67 21.34 14.57
C PRO A 52 1.99 20.62 14.23
N PRO A 53 3.15 21.18 14.60
CA PRO A 53 4.44 20.57 14.29
C PRO A 53 4.53 19.22 14.98
N GLY A 54 4.57 18.14 14.18
CA GLY A 54 4.75 16.77 14.68
C GLY A 54 3.62 15.78 14.40
N ALA A 55 2.56 16.14 13.68
CA ALA A 55 1.54 15.18 13.25
C ALA A 55 1.64 14.93 11.74
N GLY A 56 2.16 13.78 11.30
CA GLY A 56 2.15 13.39 9.89
C GLY A 56 0.72 13.22 9.35
N VAL A 57 0.50 13.54 8.08
CA VAL A 57 -0.75 13.21 7.35
C VAL A 57 -0.54 11.91 6.63
N ILE A 58 -1.52 10.99 6.68
CA ILE A 58 -1.55 9.87 5.76
C ILE A 58 -2.46 10.21 4.60
N ARG A 59 -1.97 10.00 3.37
CA ARG A 59 -2.74 10.18 2.14
C ARG A 59 -2.26 9.22 1.06
N LYS A 60 -3.07 9.04 0.02
CA LYS A 60 -2.63 8.38 -1.22
C LYS A 60 -1.45 9.14 -1.84
N ALA A 61 -0.51 8.40 -2.40
CA ALA A 61 0.61 8.95 -3.13
C ALA A 61 0.15 9.59 -4.45
N VAL A 62 0.86 10.64 -4.86
CA VAL A 62 0.73 11.26 -6.18
C VAL A 62 2.04 11.09 -6.94
N THR A 63 2.02 11.33 -8.25
CA THR A 63 3.22 11.21 -9.09
C THR A 63 4.39 12.08 -8.63
N ALA A 64 4.11 13.22 -7.99
CA ALA A 64 5.14 14.09 -7.42
C ALA A 64 5.89 13.46 -6.22
N ASP A 65 5.30 12.48 -5.54
CA ASP A 65 5.93 11.80 -4.40
C ASP A 65 6.91 10.69 -4.81
N VAL A 66 6.84 10.22 -6.07
CA VAL A 66 7.54 9.01 -6.53
C VAL A 66 9.05 9.08 -6.31
N VAL A 67 9.66 10.24 -6.53
CA VAL A 67 11.10 10.43 -6.31
C VAL A 67 11.45 10.30 -4.82
N ALA A 68 10.64 10.88 -3.94
CA ALA A 68 10.86 10.80 -2.49
C ALA A 68 10.63 9.37 -1.96
N ILE A 69 9.60 8.68 -2.46
CA ILE A 69 9.33 7.27 -2.16
C ILE A 69 10.52 6.41 -2.59
N GLN A 70 11.05 6.63 -3.80
CA GLN A 70 12.19 5.87 -4.30
C GLN A 70 13.43 6.05 -3.41
N GLN A 71 13.76 7.29 -3.07
CA GLN A 71 14.91 7.60 -2.21
C GLN A 71 14.78 6.91 -0.86
N LEU A 72 13.57 6.93 -0.28
CA LEU A 72 13.30 6.27 0.98
C LEU A 72 13.49 4.75 0.90
N ILE A 73 12.86 4.10 -0.10
CA ILE A 73 12.96 2.65 -0.29
C ILE A 73 14.41 2.23 -0.57
N ASN A 74 15.06 2.93 -1.49
CA ASN A 74 16.41 2.56 -1.92
C ASN A 74 17.45 2.83 -0.84
N GLY A 75 17.24 3.84 0.03
CA GLY A 75 18.08 4.03 1.21
C GLY A 75 18.05 2.84 2.18
N PHE A 76 16.89 2.19 2.34
CA PHE A 76 16.81 0.93 3.10
C PHE A 76 17.32 -0.28 2.30
N ALA A 77 17.19 -0.26 0.98
CA ALA A 77 17.72 -1.31 0.12
C ALA A 77 19.26 -1.35 0.13
N GLU A 78 19.92 -0.19 0.20
CA GLU A 78 21.37 -0.07 0.36
C GLU A 78 21.87 -0.67 1.70
N GLN A 79 20.98 -0.84 2.67
CA GLN A 79 21.27 -1.48 3.96
C GLN A 79 20.86 -2.96 3.99
N ASP A 80 20.52 -3.55 2.83
CA ASP A 80 20.00 -4.92 2.69
C ASP A 80 18.69 -5.20 3.46
N LEU A 81 17.94 -4.14 3.82
CA LEU A 81 16.65 -4.26 4.54
C LEU A 81 15.45 -4.35 3.60
N MET A 82 15.61 -3.95 2.33
CA MET A 82 14.54 -3.91 1.33
C MET A 82 15.07 -4.24 -0.07
N LEU A 83 14.15 -4.56 -0.99
CA LEU A 83 14.48 -4.68 -2.40
C LEU A 83 14.49 -3.30 -3.06
N HIS A 84 15.49 -3.07 -3.91
CA HIS A 84 15.62 -1.85 -4.70
C HIS A 84 14.45 -1.69 -5.66
N ARG A 85 14.03 -0.44 -5.91
CA ARG A 85 12.92 -0.10 -6.82
C ARG A 85 13.35 0.93 -7.86
N SER A 86 12.94 0.70 -9.10
CA SER A 86 13.16 1.65 -10.19
C SER A 86 12.10 2.75 -10.19
N LEU A 87 12.41 3.92 -10.75
CA LEU A 87 11.42 5.00 -10.90
C LEU A 87 10.24 4.54 -11.76
N SER A 88 10.49 3.81 -12.85
CA SER A 88 9.44 3.32 -13.76
C SER A 88 8.43 2.44 -13.03
N GLU A 89 8.91 1.48 -12.24
CA GLU A 89 8.06 0.60 -11.42
C GLU A 89 7.20 1.40 -10.43
N LEU A 90 7.76 2.43 -9.81
CA LEU A 90 7.03 3.26 -8.87
C LEU A 90 6.01 4.17 -9.55
N TYR A 91 6.29 4.70 -10.74
CA TYR A 91 5.32 5.48 -11.52
C TYR A 91 4.14 4.63 -11.98
N GLU A 92 4.40 3.39 -12.39
CA GLU A 92 3.36 2.43 -12.80
C GLU A 92 2.43 2.08 -11.64
N ASN A 93 2.99 1.91 -10.43
CA ASN A 93 2.26 1.42 -9.27
C ASN A 93 1.92 2.53 -8.24
N VAL A 94 2.09 3.81 -8.57
CA VAL A 94 1.94 4.92 -7.60
C VAL A 94 0.59 4.94 -6.87
N ARG A 95 -0.47 4.43 -7.51
CA ARG A 95 -1.83 4.40 -6.93
C ARG A 95 -1.97 3.42 -5.76
N ASP A 96 -1.11 2.41 -5.71
CA ASP A 96 -1.08 1.40 -4.66
C ASP A 96 -0.43 1.96 -3.39
N PHE A 97 0.27 3.09 -3.48
CA PHE A 97 1.02 3.69 -2.38
C PHE A 97 0.19 4.64 -1.52
N TYR A 98 0.42 4.55 -0.22
CA TYR A 98 0.15 5.58 0.77
C TYR A 98 1.47 6.18 1.25
N VAL A 99 1.42 7.47 1.60
CA VAL A 99 2.56 8.20 2.15
C VAL A 99 2.19 8.88 3.46
N VAL A 100 3.20 9.04 4.32
CA VAL A 100 3.14 9.96 5.45
C VAL A 100 3.84 11.25 5.05
N GLU A 101 3.09 12.34 5.04
CA GLU A 101 3.61 13.69 4.78
C GLU A 101 3.76 14.47 6.08
N GLU A 102 4.94 15.05 6.27
CA GLU A 102 5.21 16.08 7.27
C GLU A 102 5.62 17.38 6.59
N ASP A 103 5.84 18.46 7.36
CA ASP A 103 6.17 19.79 6.85
C ASP A 103 7.39 19.82 5.89
N ARG A 104 8.25 18.80 5.96
CA ARG A 104 9.48 18.66 5.15
C ARG A 104 9.36 17.66 4.00
N GLY A 105 8.18 17.10 3.76
CA GLY A 105 7.90 16.15 2.68
C GLY A 105 7.52 14.75 3.17
N VAL A 106 7.69 13.77 2.28
CA VAL A 106 7.34 12.37 2.57
C VAL A 106 8.36 11.76 3.54
N VAL A 107 7.88 11.31 4.70
CA VAL A 107 8.69 10.66 5.74
C VAL A 107 8.38 9.17 5.88
N GLY A 108 7.40 8.65 5.15
CA GLY A 108 7.06 7.24 5.17
C GLY A 108 6.22 6.84 3.96
N CYS A 109 6.28 5.57 3.58
CA CYS A 109 5.46 5.00 2.51
C CYS A 109 5.09 3.55 2.80
N ALA A 110 4.01 3.09 2.19
CA ALA A 110 3.63 1.68 2.10
C ALA A 110 2.77 1.46 0.86
N ALA A 111 2.84 0.29 0.24
CA ALA A 111 1.97 -0.07 -0.87
C ALA A 111 1.21 -1.36 -0.56
N LEU A 112 -0.04 -1.44 -1.02
CA LEU A 112 -0.80 -2.69 -1.03
C LEU A 112 -1.05 -3.09 -2.47
N HIS A 113 -0.54 -4.26 -2.86
CA HIS A 113 -0.70 -4.78 -4.22
C HIS A 113 -1.56 -6.02 -4.20
N VAL A 114 -2.66 -6.03 -4.97
CA VAL A 114 -3.56 -7.18 -5.07
C VAL A 114 -3.07 -8.10 -6.18
N THR A 115 -2.62 -9.30 -5.81
CA THR A 115 -2.07 -10.28 -6.76
C THR A 115 -3.16 -11.22 -7.29
N TRP A 116 -4.12 -11.60 -6.44
CA TRP A 116 -5.24 -12.50 -6.78
C TRP A 116 -6.51 -12.11 -6.03
N LYS A 117 -7.63 -12.81 -6.32
CA LYS A 117 -8.97 -12.54 -5.76
C LYS A 117 -8.99 -12.34 -4.24
N ASP A 118 -8.16 -13.07 -3.51
CA ASP A 118 -8.12 -13.15 -2.05
C ASP A 118 -6.69 -13.00 -1.49
N LEU A 119 -5.74 -12.52 -2.31
CA LEU A 119 -4.36 -12.33 -1.90
C LEU A 119 -3.87 -10.93 -2.30
N ALA A 120 -3.46 -10.18 -1.27
CA ALA A 120 -2.74 -8.93 -1.42
C ALA A 120 -1.42 -8.98 -0.64
N GLU A 121 -0.41 -8.29 -1.18
CA GLU A 121 0.91 -8.16 -0.57
C GLU A 121 1.10 -6.72 -0.11
N LEU A 122 1.45 -6.56 1.18
CA LEU A 122 1.96 -5.28 1.66
C LEU A 122 3.43 -5.18 1.28
N LYS A 123 3.76 -4.19 0.46
CA LYS A 123 5.09 -3.96 -0.10
C LYS A 123 5.63 -2.61 0.35
N SER A 124 6.94 -2.47 0.27
CA SER A 124 7.61 -1.17 0.33
C SER A 124 7.27 -0.32 1.57
N LEU A 125 7.04 -0.96 2.72
CA LEU A 125 6.78 -0.29 3.98
C LEU A 125 8.07 0.28 4.55
N ALA A 126 8.19 1.60 4.57
CA ALA A 126 9.36 2.31 5.05
C ALA A 126 8.96 3.58 5.81
N VAL A 127 9.71 3.92 6.86
CA VAL A 127 9.59 5.19 7.58
C VAL A 127 10.99 5.72 7.83
N ALA A 128 11.24 6.98 7.46
CA ALA A 128 12.52 7.64 7.62
C ALA A 128 12.99 7.56 9.06
N GLU A 129 14.28 7.29 9.28
CA GLU A 129 14.84 6.98 10.61
C GLU A 129 14.49 8.03 11.68
N HIS A 130 14.59 9.32 11.32
CA HIS A 130 14.25 10.44 12.21
C HIS A 130 12.76 10.53 12.57
N ALA A 131 11.88 9.82 11.84
CA ALA A 131 10.45 9.79 12.03
C ALA A 131 9.95 8.45 12.60
N GLN A 132 10.84 7.50 12.90
CA GLN A 132 10.50 6.23 13.53
C GLN A 132 10.08 6.41 15.01
N GLY A 133 9.46 5.38 15.59
CA GLY A 133 8.95 5.41 16.97
C GLY A 133 7.67 6.23 17.19
N ARG A 134 7.16 6.90 16.15
CA ARG A 134 5.98 7.80 16.21
C ARG A 134 4.65 7.13 15.80
N GLY A 135 4.68 5.82 15.52
CA GLY A 135 3.50 5.05 15.14
C GLY A 135 3.13 5.09 13.65
N TYR A 136 3.92 5.77 12.80
CA TYR A 136 3.63 5.91 11.36
C TYR A 136 3.56 4.60 10.59
N GLY A 137 4.44 3.63 10.87
CA GLY A 137 4.37 2.32 10.22
C GLY A 137 3.03 1.61 10.47
N ARG A 138 2.55 1.63 11.72
CA ARG A 138 1.24 1.07 12.08
C ARG A 138 0.09 1.79 11.37
N ALA A 139 0.18 3.11 11.28
CA ALA A 139 -0.85 3.92 10.66
C ALA A 139 -0.90 3.73 9.13
N LEU A 140 0.26 3.56 8.47
CA LEU A 140 0.36 3.17 7.06
C LEU A 140 -0.27 1.80 6.79
N ILE A 141 0.04 0.79 7.62
CA ILE A 141 -0.55 -0.55 7.49
C ILE A 141 -2.08 -0.48 7.57
N ARG A 142 -2.62 0.26 8.53
CA ARG A 142 -4.08 0.44 8.66
C ARG A 142 -4.67 1.09 7.42
N ALA A 143 -4.06 2.17 6.91
CA ALA A 143 -4.52 2.83 5.70
C ALA A 143 -4.54 1.88 4.48
N CYS A 144 -3.56 0.98 4.37
CA CYS A 144 -3.57 -0.06 3.35
C CYS A 144 -4.69 -1.09 3.55
N MET A 145 -4.98 -1.49 4.78
CA MET A 145 -6.01 -2.50 5.07
C MET A 145 -7.45 -1.97 4.92
N ASP A 146 -7.65 -0.66 5.04
CA ASP A 146 -8.98 -0.02 4.97
C ASP A 146 -9.39 0.35 3.52
N GLU A 147 -8.60 -0.04 2.52
CA GLU A 147 -8.88 0.16 1.08
C GLU A 147 -9.88 -0.84 0.50
#